data_AF-A0A9Q0SVI5-F1
#
_entry.id   AF-A0A9Q0SVI5-F1
#
_cell.length_a   1.000
_cell.length_b   1.000
_cell.length_c   1.000
_cell.angle_alpha   90.00
_cell.angle_beta   90.00
_cell.angle_gamma   90.00
#
_symmetry.space_group_name_H-M   'P 1'
#
loop_
_entity.id
_entity.type
_entity.pdbx_description
1 polymer ?
#
loop_
_entity_poly.entity_id
_entity_poly.type
_entity_poly.pdbx_seq_one_letter_code
_entity_poly.pdbx_strand_id
1 'polypeptide(L)'
;MVKKVKLVGHPCKIFKKTALIMNMFTSDLEVARFEGAAVRTVSGIPGQVKKVAKDEIGNQPTKKGGAPREGIARCTFEDRILMSDIVFLRAWTQVEAPCFYNPLTTALQPRNKTWQGMKTMAELRREHNLPIPVNKDSLYKVINL
;
A
#
# COMPACT_ATOMS: atom_id res chain seq x y z
N MET A 1 6.85 14.31 -10.70
CA MET A 1 6.22 14.54 -9.39
C MET A 1 6.41 13.29 -8.53
N VAL A 2 6.36 13.37 -7.20
CA VAL A 2 6.42 12.17 -6.33
C VAL A 2 5.11 11.99 -5.56
N LYS A 3 4.69 10.74 -5.37
CA LYS A 3 3.52 10.36 -4.58
C LYS A 3 3.94 9.45 -3.43
N LYS A 4 3.43 9.75 -2.24
CA LYS A 4 3.64 8.91 -1.05
C LYS A 4 2.90 7.59 -1.20
N VAL A 5 3.59 6.49 -0.91
CA VAL A 5 3.04 5.13 -0.82
C VAL A 5 3.35 4.58 0.57
N LYS A 6 2.41 3.84 1.15
CA LYS A 6 2.64 3.09 2.38
C LYS A 6 2.59 1.60 2.05
N LEU A 7 3.68 0.89 2.31
CA LEU A 7 3.65 -0.58 2.33
C LEU A 7 3.21 -1.00 3.73
N VAL A 8 2.21 -1.86 3.82
CA VAL A 8 1.56 -2.23 5.08
C VAL A 8 1.75 -3.73 5.30
N GLY A 9 2.16 -4.11 6.50
CA GLY A 9 2.28 -5.50 6.90
C GLY A 9 1.83 -5.73 8.33
N HIS A 10 1.77 -7.01 8.69
CA HIS A 10 1.25 -7.46 9.97
C HIS A 10 2.24 -8.40 10.65
N PRO A 11 2.39 -8.35 11.99
CA PRO A 11 3.21 -9.31 12.72
C PRO A 11 2.66 -10.73 12.54
N CYS A 12 3.52 -11.69 12.17
CA CYS A 12 3.19 -13.12 12.20
C CYS A 12 3.81 -13.83 13.41
N LYS A 13 4.94 -13.33 13.92
CA LYS A 13 5.59 -13.84 15.12
C LYS A 13 6.34 -12.72 15.81
N ILE A 14 6.12 -12.56 17.12
CA ILE A 14 6.73 -11.49 17.93
C ILE A 14 7.65 -12.11 18.97
N PHE A 15 8.87 -11.59 19.04
CA PHE A 15 9.85 -11.90 20.08
C PHE A 15 9.95 -10.69 21.04
N LYS A 16 11.11 -10.47 21.69
CA LYS A 16 11.29 -9.32 22.59
C LYS A 16 11.21 -7.98 21.84
N LYS A 17 12.25 -7.66 21.06
CA LYS A 17 12.37 -6.43 20.27
C LYS A 17 12.42 -6.70 18.76
N THR A 18 12.04 -7.90 18.35
CA THR A 18 12.03 -8.31 16.95
C THR A 18 10.69 -8.94 16.62
N ALA A 19 10.26 -8.79 15.39
CA ALA A 19 9.08 -9.46 14.88
C ALA A 19 9.30 -9.88 13.42
N LEU A 20 8.62 -10.95 13.03
CA LEU A 20 8.47 -11.34 11.64
C LEU A 20 7.21 -10.66 11.11
N ILE A 21 7.33 -9.93 10.01
CA ILE A 21 6.27 -9.15 9.39
C ILE A 21 5.92 -9.77 8.04
N MET A 22 4.64 -10.11 7.86
CA MET A 22 4.10 -10.67 6.62
C MET A 22 3.22 -9.66 5.89
N ASN A 23 2.92 -9.95 4.62
CA ASN A 23 2.05 -9.17 3.73
C ASN A 23 2.52 -7.73 3.45
N MET A 24 3.74 -7.35 3.88
CA MET A 24 4.35 -6.07 3.52
C MET A 24 5.02 -6.10 2.14
N PHE A 25 5.60 -7.24 1.80
CA PHE A 25 6.31 -7.51 0.56
C PHE A 25 5.74 -8.78 -0.06
N THR A 26 5.91 -8.93 -1.37
CA THR A 26 5.43 -10.08 -2.13
C THR A 26 6.53 -11.14 -2.34
N SER A 27 7.81 -10.74 -2.30
CA SER A 27 8.95 -11.62 -2.53
C SER A 27 10.15 -11.30 -1.64
N ASP A 28 11.03 -12.27 -1.47
CA ASP A 28 12.27 -12.12 -0.70
C ASP A 28 13.22 -11.09 -1.33
N LEU A 29 13.18 -10.95 -2.66
CA LEU A 29 13.96 -9.94 -3.39
C LEU A 29 13.50 -8.52 -3.04
N GLU A 30 12.20 -8.30 -2.83
CA GLU A 30 11.70 -7.02 -2.35
C GLU A 30 12.18 -6.73 -0.94
N VAL A 31 12.12 -7.71 -0.03
CA VAL A 31 12.64 -7.54 1.33
C VAL A 31 14.12 -7.15 1.32
N ALA A 32 14.93 -7.80 0.47
CA ALA A 32 16.35 -7.49 0.32
C ALA A 32 16.59 -6.05 -0.19
N ARG A 33 15.76 -5.56 -1.13
CA ARG A 33 15.83 -4.16 -1.60
C ARG A 33 15.52 -3.14 -0.50
N PHE A 34 14.70 -3.52 0.47
CA PHE A 34 14.30 -2.67 1.60
C PHE A 34 15.03 -3.01 2.90
N GLU A 35 16.12 -3.76 2.85
CA GLU A 35 16.95 -4.00 4.02
C GLU A 35 17.51 -2.67 4.57
N GLY A 36 17.46 -2.51 5.90
CA GLY A 36 17.85 -1.27 6.56
C GLY A 36 16.79 -0.16 6.52
N ALA A 37 15.68 -0.33 5.79
CA ALA A 37 14.64 0.68 5.71
C ALA A 37 13.91 0.85 7.05
N ALA A 38 13.52 2.10 7.34
CA ALA A 38 12.76 2.44 8.53
C ALA A 38 11.27 2.05 8.39
N VAL A 39 10.74 1.41 9.44
CA VAL A 39 9.33 1.06 9.57
C VAL A 39 8.75 1.67 10.84
N ARG A 40 7.43 1.77 10.92
CA ARG A 40 6.75 2.25 12.13
C ARG A 40 5.42 1.54 12.33
N THR A 41 5.04 1.30 13.57
CA THR A 41 3.70 0.79 13.90
C THR A 41 2.66 1.91 13.96
N VAL A 42 1.37 1.58 13.84
CA VAL A 42 0.28 2.54 14.09
C VAL A 42 0.30 3.05 15.53
N SER A 43 0.71 2.22 16.48
CA SER A 43 0.95 2.59 17.89
C SER A 43 2.17 3.51 18.09
N GLY A 44 2.92 3.83 17.03
CA GLY A 44 3.98 4.84 17.05
C GLY A 44 5.39 4.32 17.31
N ILE A 45 5.57 3.01 17.54
CA ILE A 45 6.86 2.38 17.81
C ILE A 45 7.70 2.35 16.52
N PRO A 46 8.89 2.95 16.50
CA PRO A 46 9.78 2.89 15.34
C PRO A 46 10.53 1.55 15.26
N GLY A 47 10.92 1.19 14.05
CA GLY A 47 11.68 -0.02 13.79
C GLY A 47 12.44 0.01 12.46
N GLN A 48 13.09 -1.09 12.15
CA GLN A 48 13.92 -1.25 10.95
C GLN A 48 13.78 -2.65 10.35
N VAL A 49 13.71 -2.74 9.03
CA VAL A 49 13.82 -4.01 8.28
C VAL A 49 15.25 -4.51 8.38
N LYS A 50 15.44 -5.78 8.78
CA LYS A 50 16.78 -6.36 8.98
C LYS A 50 17.18 -7.37 7.92
N LYS A 51 16.31 -8.31 7.55
CA LYS A 51 16.60 -9.32 6.50
C LYS A 51 15.34 -10.11 6.15
N VAL A 52 15.42 -10.86 5.07
CA VAL A 52 14.47 -11.93 4.75
C VAL A 52 14.39 -12.92 5.91
N ALA A 53 13.18 -13.34 6.24
CA ALA A 53 12.91 -14.42 7.16
C ALA A 53 12.07 -15.49 6.47
N LYS A 54 12.20 -16.72 6.97
CA LYS A 54 11.29 -17.81 6.64
C LYS A 54 10.40 -18.03 7.84
N ASP A 55 9.11 -18.21 7.62
CA ASP A 55 8.19 -18.52 8.71
C ASP A 55 8.43 -19.96 9.16
N GLU A 56 9.23 -20.14 10.21
CA GLU A 56 9.22 -21.36 10.98
C GLU A 56 8.02 -21.29 11.95
N ILE A 57 6.84 -21.57 11.41
CA ILE A 57 5.67 -21.93 12.20
C ILE A 57 6.08 -23.21 12.95
N GLY A 58 6.43 -23.06 14.22
CA GLY A 58 7.17 -24.08 14.99
C GLY A 58 6.58 -25.47 14.93
N ASN A 59 7.43 -26.50 14.85
CA ASN A 59 7.14 -27.94 15.00
C ASN A 59 5.85 -28.47 14.36
N GLN A 60 5.32 -27.79 13.35
CA GLN A 60 4.36 -28.35 12.40
C GLN A 60 5.08 -28.31 11.06
N PRO A 61 5.61 -29.45 10.58
CA PRO A 61 5.97 -29.54 9.17
C PRO A 61 4.69 -29.17 8.44
N THR A 62 4.72 -28.09 7.67
CA THR A 62 3.82 -27.81 6.55
C THR A 62 2.56 -28.66 6.63
N LYS A 63 1.59 -28.30 7.49
CA LYS A 63 0.29 -29.00 7.47
C LYS A 63 -0.31 -28.70 6.09
N LYS A 64 -0.07 -29.65 5.18
CA LYS A 64 -0.60 -29.84 3.83
C LYS A 64 -0.06 -28.90 2.76
N GLY A 65 1.09 -29.27 2.17
CA GLY A 65 1.40 -29.05 0.74
C GLY A 65 1.46 -27.63 0.19
N GLY A 66 1.51 -26.60 1.04
CA GLY A 66 1.60 -25.20 0.60
C GLY A 66 3.03 -24.78 0.25
N ALA A 67 3.18 -23.96 -0.79
CA ALA A 67 4.44 -23.30 -1.11
C ALA A 67 4.94 -22.47 0.08
N PRO A 68 6.27 -22.37 0.28
CA PRO A 68 6.83 -21.50 1.31
C PRO A 68 6.33 -20.06 1.11
N ARG A 69 5.92 -19.41 2.19
CA ARG A 69 5.52 -18.00 2.15
C ARG A 69 6.76 -17.13 1.99
N GLU A 70 6.87 -16.46 0.85
CA GLU A 70 7.92 -15.49 0.54
C GLU A 70 7.54 -14.08 1.04
N GLY A 71 8.52 -13.16 1.05
CA GLY A 71 8.28 -11.75 1.37
C GLY A 71 8.14 -11.45 2.85
N ILE A 72 8.53 -12.38 3.73
CA ILE A 72 8.51 -12.17 5.17
C ILE A 72 9.77 -11.46 5.60
N ALA A 73 9.60 -10.31 6.24
CA ALA A 73 10.69 -9.48 6.73
C ALA A 73 10.90 -9.68 8.23
N ARG A 74 12.14 -9.92 8.65
CA ARG A 74 12.52 -9.75 10.06
C ARG A 74 12.73 -8.26 10.32
N CYS A 75 11.97 -7.71 11.26
CA CYS A 75 12.09 -6.32 11.69
C CYS A 75 12.53 -6.25 13.17
N THR A 76 13.33 -5.24 13.50
CA THR A 76 13.65 -4.85 14.89
C THR A 76 12.87 -3.60 15.27
N PHE A 77 12.40 -3.50 16.50
CA PHE A 77 11.65 -2.37 17.03
C PHE A 77 12.28 -1.87 18.33
N GLU A 78 12.07 -0.60 18.67
CA GLU A 78 12.58 -0.03 19.93
C GLU A 78 11.96 -0.68 21.17
N ASP A 79 10.67 -1.05 21.06
CA ASP A 79 9.92 -1.75 22.09
C ASP A 79 9.11 -2.92 21.48
N ARG A 80 8.58 -3.78 22.36
CA ARG A 80 7.76 -4.93 21.97
C ARG A 80 6.43 -4.45 21.40
N ILE A 81 6.17 -4.82 20.15
CA ILE A 81 4.90 -4.54 19.46
C ILE A 81 3.82 -5.56 19.84
N LEU A 82 2.56 -5.27 19.52
CA LEU A 82 1.43 -6.18 19.71
C LEU A 82 1.09 -6.95 18.43
N MET A 83 0.42 -8.10 18.56
CA MET A 83 -0.01 -8.90 17.40
C MET A 83 -1.09 -8.19 16.57
N SER A 84 -1.83 -7.28 17.19
CA SER A 84 -2.83 -6.42 16.56
C SER A 84 -2.24 -5.18 15.88
N ASP A 85 -0.95 -4.91 16.05
CA ASP A 85 -0.33 -3.75 15.42
C ASP A 85 -0.29 -3.90 13.89
N ILE A 86 -0.46 -2.76 13.23
CA ILE A 86 -0.20 -2.63 11.80
C ILE A 86 1.16 -1.94 11.64
N VAL A 87 2.07 -2.58 10.92
CA VAL A 87 3.40 -2.05 10.63
C VAL A 87 3.39 -1.46 9.22
N PHE A 88 3.97 -0.28 9.04
CA PHE A 88 4.07 0.32 7.71
C PHE A 88 5.46 0.90 7.42
N LEU A 89 5.84 0.82 6.16
CA LEU A 89 6.99 1.51 5.56
C LEU A 89 6.47 2.69 4.73
N ARG A 90 7.09 3.86 4.87
CA ARG A 90 6.75 5.05 4.06
C ARG A 90 7.73 5.15 2.90
N ALA A 91 7.22 5.06 1.67
CA ALA A 91 7.98 5.20 0.45
C ALA A 91 7.43 6.34 -0.41
N TRP A 92 8.21 6.74 -1.41
CA TRP A 92 7.82 7.72 -2.42
C TRP A 92 8.05 7.12 -3.79
N THR A 93 7.03 7.14 -4.64
CA THR A 93 7.14 6.70 -6.03
C THR A 93 7.08 7.89 -6.96
N GLN A 94 7.79 7.81 -8.08
CA GLN A 94 7.68 8.79 -9.14
C GLN A 94 6.33 8.62 -9.86
N VAL A 95 5.68 9.74 -10.13
CA VAL A 95 4.45 9.80 -10.92
C VAL A 95 4.66 10.80 -12.04
N GLU A 96 4.45 10.31 -13.25
CA GLU A 96 4.47 11.09 -14.47
C GLU A 96 3.14 11.82 -14.64
N ALA A 97 3.20 13.08 -15.04
CA ALA A 97 2.02 13.83 -15.42
C ALA A 97 1.73 13.54 -16.89
N PRO A 98 0.51 13.11 -17.26
CA PRO A 98 0.16 12.94 -18.67
C PRO A 98 0.33 14.26 -19.43
N CYS A 99 1.10 14.23 -20.50
CA CYS A 99 1.22 15.37 -21.41
C CYS A 99 -0.04 15.47 -22.27
N PHE A 100 -0.99 16.28 -21.83
CA PHE A 100 -2.22 16.55 -22.57
C PHE A 100 -2.40 18.04 -22.80
N TYR A 101 -2.62 18.43 -24.04
CA TYR A 101 -2.88 19.81 -24.44
C TYR A 101 -4.03 19.82 -25.46
N ASN A 102 -5.10 20.56 -25.14
CA ASN A 102 -6.24 20.73 -26.03
C ASN A 102 -6.63 22.21 -26.09
N PRO A 103 -6.23 22.95 -27.14
CA PRO A 103 -6.53 24.37 -27.24
C PRO A 103 -8.03 24.61 -27.47
N LEU A 104 -8.54 25.69 -26.90
CA LEU A 104 -9.91 26.12 -27.14
C LEU A 104 -10.03 26.74 -28.54
N THR A 105 -10.75 26.07 -29.43
CA THR A 105 -10.87 26.46 -30.84
C THR A 105 -12.27 26.94 -31.22
N THR A 106 -13.06 27.41 -30.25
CA THR A 106 -14.46 27.81 -30.46
C THR A 106 -14.65 28.82 -31.60
N ALA A 107 -13.75 29.80 -31.74
CA ALA A 107 -13.83 30.81 -32.81
C ALA A 107 -13.57 30.25 -34.22
N LEU A 108 -12.88 29.11 -34.32
CA LEU A 108 -12.58 28.42 -35.58
C LEU A 108 -13.67 27.43 -35.97
N GLN A 109 -14.63 27.16 -35.07
CA GLN A 109 -15.71 26.21 -35.32
C GLN A 109 -16.90 26.89 -36.01
N PRO A 110 -17.62 26.16 -36.88
CA PRO A 110 -18.90 26.62 -37.41
C PRO A 110 -19.87 27.02 -36.28
N ARG A 111 -20.66 28.09 -36.48
CA ARG A 111 -21.59 28.61 -35.45
C ARG A 111 -22.64 27.59 -34.96
N ASN A 112 -22.86 26.51 -35.71
CA ASN A 112 -23.77 25.42 -35.36
C ASN A 112 -23.13 24.30 -34.53
N LYS A 113 -21.84 24.38 -34.19
CA LYS A 113 -21.13 23.39 -33.37
C LYS A 113 -20.58 24.01 -32.10
N THR A 114 -20.76 23.31 -30.98
CA THR A 114 -20.14 23.64 -29.70
C THR A 114 -18.82 22.88 -29.55
N TRP A 115 -17.82 23.55 -28.99
CA TRP A 115 -16.53 22.91 -28.70
C TRP A 115 -16.71 21.85 -27.61
N GLN A 116 -16.14 20.67 -27.84
CA GLN A 116 -16.20 19.55 -26.91
C GLN A 116 -14.84 19.35 -26.25
N GLY A 117 -14.81 19.53 -24.93
CA GLY A 117 -13.64 19.28 -24.10
C GLY A 117 -13.59 17.87 -23.54
N MET A 118 -12.60 17.64 -22.68
CA MET A 118 -12.52 16.41 -21.90
C MET A 118 -13.66 16.37 -20.88
N LYS A 119 -14.43 15.28 -20.90
CA LYS A 119 -15.47 15.02 -19.88
C LYS A 119 -14.83 14.82 -18.50
N THR A 120 -15.50 15.29 -17.46
CA THR A 120 -15.08 15.04 -16.09
C THR A 120 -15.27 13.57 -15.72
N MET A 121 -14.54 13.09 -14.71
CA MET A 121 -14.75 11.74 -14.16
C MET A 121 -16.19 11.51 -13.67
N ALA A 122 -16.89 12.56 -13.22
CA ALA A 122 -18.27 12.47 -12.75
C ALA A 122 -19.27 12.28 -13.90
N GLU A 123 -19.09 13.02 -15.01
CA GLU A 123 -19.90 12.88 -16.22
C GLU A 123 -19.74 11.49 -16.83
N LEU A 124 -18.49 11.04 -17.00
CA LEU A 124 -18.19 9.71 -17.53
C LEU A 124 -18.84 8.61 -16.68
N ARG A 125 -18.75 8.72 -15.35
CA ARG A 125 -19.39 7.74 -14.46
C ARG A 125 -20.91 7.73 -14.60
N ARG A 126 -21.54 8.90 -14.70
CA ARG A 126 -23.01 9.00 -14.89
C ARG A 126 -23.45 8.39 -16.21
N GLU A 127 -22.75 8.69 -17.30
CA GLU A 127 -23.04 8.19 -18.65
C GLU A 127 -22.87 6.66 -18.74
N HIS A 128 -21.82 6.12 -18.11
CA HIS A 128 -21.55 4.68 -18.09
C HIS A 128 -22.25 3.94 -16.94
N ASN A 129 -23.11 4.60 -16.15
CA ASN A 129 -23.76 4.03 -14.97
C ASN A 129 -22.78 3.36 -13.99
N LEU A 130 -21.59 3.94 -13.81
CA LEU A 130 -20.54 3.42 -12.94
C LEU A 130 -20.60 4.07 -11.55
N PRO A 131 -20.65 3.28 -10.46
CA PRO A 131 -20.62 3.83 -9.12
C PRO A 131 -19.24 4.41 -8.76
N ILE A 132 -19.22 5.31 -7.79
CA ILE A 132 -17.97 5.82 -7.23
C ILE A 132 -17.32 4.71 -6.40
N PRO A 133 -16.05 4.33 -6.65
CA PRO A 133 -15.38 3.30 -5.87
C PRO A 133 -15.10 3.83 -4.46
N VAL A 134 -15.67 3.18 -3.45
CA VAL A 134 -15.46 3.51 -2.03
C VAL A 134 -14.94 2.28 -1.31
N ASN A 135 -13.77 2.39 -0.69
CA ASN A 135 -13.27 1.35 0.19
C ASN A 135 -13.92 1.49 1.57
N LYS A 136 -14.67 0.46 1.99
CA LYS A 136 -15.38 0.42 3.28
C LYS A 136 -14.43 0.54 4.48
N ASP A 137 -13.20 0.06 4.36
CA ASP A 137 -12.19 0.12 5.44
C ASP A 137 -11.54 1.50 5.57
N SER A 138 -11.67 2.34 4.54
CA SER A 138 -11.20 3.73 4.57
C SER A 138 -12.22 4.70 5.16
N LEU A 139 -13.45 4.26 5.41
CA LEU A 139 -14.49 5.09 6.02
C LEU A 139 -14.26 5.16 7.54
N TYR A 140 -14.26 6.38 8.09
CA TYR A 140 -14.19 6.57 9.53
C TYR A 140 -15.39 5.93 10.23
N LYS A 141 -15.12 5.23 11.33
CA LYS A 141 -16.12 4.60 12.20
C LYS A 141 -15.92 5.10 13.62
N VAL A 142 -17.01 5.18 14.38
CA VAL A 142 -16.94 5.45 15.82
C VAL A 142 -16.23 4.29 16.49
N ILE A 143 -15.24 4.59 17.33
CA ILE A 143 -14.51 3.61 18.12
C ILE A 143 -15.11 3.66 19.52
N ASN A 144 -15.62 2.52 20.00
CA ASN A 144 -15.99 2.38 21.39
C ASN A 144 -14.73 2.04 22.18
N LEU A 145 -14.33 2.95 23.07
CA LEU A 145 -13.19 2.78 23.98
C LEU A 145 -13.59 1.98 25.21
#